data_AF-A0AAU1AIJ6-F1
#
_entry.id   AF-A0AAU1AIJ6-F1
#
_cell.length_a   1.000
_cell.length_b   1.000
_cell.length_c   1.000
_cell.angle_alpha   90.00
_cell.angle_beta   90.00
_cell.angle_gamma   90.00
#
_symmetry.space_group_name_H-M   'P 1'
#
loop_
_entity.id
_entity.type
_entity.pdbx_description
1 polymer ?
#
loop_
_entity_poly.entity_id
_entity_poly.type
_entity_poly.pdbx_seq_one_letter_code
_entity_poly.pdbx_strand_id
1 'polypeptide(L)'
;MRGDDRALPDRAAQTLRMAGWTPRRRVDVGEWESGLAPEGFAMHAPARAFLTEFGGLVVPVSGPGRDSARIGVRLDPLLCLGQKGWFDSLSGPTAGQLYPLGEEHDGHASLAMDADGTIHLLFNDQVKRIGPGLTGLGRLLEGEEASAGQ
;
A
#
# COMPACT_ATOMS: atom_id res chain seq x y z
N MET A 1 -12.33 -1.51 24.01
CA MET A 1 -12.94 -1.77 22.69
C MET A 1 -11.88 -2.46 21.83
N ARG A 2 -11.86 -3.80 21.82
CA ARG A 2 -10.93 -4.57 20.99
C ARG A 2 -11.55 -4.64 19.61
N GLY A 3 -10.95 -3.95 18.63
CA GLY A 3 -11.33 -4.03 17.22
C GLY A 3 -10.90 -5.38 16.65
N ASP A 4 -11.66 -6.41 17.00
CA ASP A 4 -11.59 -7.72 16.37
C ASP A 4 -12.52 -7.69 15.15
N ASP A 5 -12.01 -7.18 14.04
CA ASP A 5 -12.50 -7.48 12.68
C ASP A 5 -11.33 -7.35 11.69
N ARG A 6 -10.18 -7.91 12.11
CA ARG A 6 -8.91 -7.90 11.36
C ARG A 6 -8.92 -8.96 10.25
N ALA A 7 -10.08 -9.23 9.65
CA ALA A 7 -10.22 -10.15 8.55
C ALA A 7 -10.22 -9.36 7.25
N LEU A 8 -9.31 -9.70 6.34
CA LEU A 8 -9.50 -9.35 4.94
C LEU A 8 -10.87 -9.92 4.51
N PRO A 9 -11.72 -9.15 3.80
CA PRO A 9 -12.93 -9.72 3.23
C PRO A 9 -12.55 -10.93 2.36
N ASP A 10 -13.38 -11.98 2.37
CA ASP A 10 -13.08 -13.27 1.72
C ASP A 10 -12.61 -13.12 0.27
N ARG A 11 -13.20 -12.17 -0.46
CA ARG A 11 -12.83 -11.81 -1.84
C ARG A 11 -11.41 -11.26 -1.92
N ALA A 12 -11.06 -10.24 -1.13
CA ALA A 12 -9.70 -9.68 -1.10
C ALA A 12 -8.67 -10.74 -0.66
N ALA A 13 -8.99 -11.55 0.34
CA ALA A 13 -8.14 -12.65 0.78
C ALA A 13 -7.92 -13.68 -0.34
N GLN A 14 -8.96 -14.02 -1.09
CA GLN A 14 -8.88 -14.92 -2.24
C GLN A 14 -8.02 -14.33 -3.36
N THR A 15 -8.20 -13.05 -3.70
CA THR A 15 -7.37 -12.35 -4.70
C THR A 15 -5.90 -12.34 -4.30
N LEU A 16 -5.60 -12.05 -3.03
CA LEU A 16 -4.22 -12.11 -2.51
C LEU A 16 -3.65 -13.52 -2.60
N ARG A 17 -4.43 -14.55 -2.23
CA ARG A 17 -4.00 -15.96 -2.34
C ARG A 17 -3.73 -16.37 -3.80
N MET A 18 -4.55 -15.92 -4.75
CA MET A 18 -4.32 -16.14 -6.18
C MET A 18 -3.04 -15.45 -6.67
N ALA A 19 -2.70 -14.30 -6.09
CA ALA A 19 -1.43 -13.60 -6.31
C ALA A 19 -0.22 -14.24 -5.58
N GLY A 20 -0.41 -15.35 -4.87
CA GLY A 20 0.65 -16.07 -4.16
C GLY A 20 0.90 -15.62 -2.72
N TRP A 21 -0.01 -14.83 -2.13
CA TRP A 21 0.06 -14.49 -0.71
C TRP A 21 -0.37 -15.65 0.19
N THR A 22 0.32 -15.81 1.31
CA THR A 22 -0.12 -16.67 2.42
C THR A 22 0.14 -15.98 3.75
N PRO A 23 -0.66 -16.21 4.80
CA PRO A 23 -0.48 -15.56 6.11
C PRO A 23 0.83 -15.94 6.82
N ARG A 24 1.53 -17.00 6.36
CA ARG A 24 2.85 -17.40 6.87
C ARG A 24 4.00 -16.85 6.02
N ARG A 25 3.71 -16.08 4.96
CA ARG A 25 4.70 -15.47 4.10
C ARG A 25 5.49 -14.43 4.88
N ARG A 26 6.80 -14.51 4.77
CA ARG A 26 7.77 -13.54 5.29
C ARG A 26 8.82 -13.33 4.20
N VAL A 27 8.85 -12.14 3.61
CA VAL A 27 9.85 -11.77 2.60
C VAL A 27 10.94 -10.91 3.25
N ASP A 28 12.15 -10.99 2.71
CA ASP A 28 13.21 -10.08 3.11
C ASP A 28 12.96 -8.70 2.53
N VAL A 29 13.08 -7.68 3.37
CA VAL A 29 12.84 -6.28 3.03
C VAL A 29 14.15 -5.46 3.02
N GLY A 30 15.28 -6.10 3.33
CA GLY A 30 16.58 -5.45 3.44
C GLY A 30 17.06 -4.88 2.11
N GLU A 31 16.75 -5.55 0.99
CA GLU A 31 17.05 -5.03 -0.35
C GLU A 31 16.26 -3.75 -0.65
N TRP A 32 14.98 -3.68 -0.27
CA TRP A 32 14.15 -2.49 -0.45
C TRP A 32 14.60 -1.34 0.45
N GLU A 33 14.90 -1.63 1.72
CA GLU A 33 15.42 -0.64 2.66
C GLU A 33 16.75 -0.06 2.14
N SER A 34 17.69 -0.92 1.73
CA SER A 34 19.01 -0.50 1.23
C SER A 34 18.94 0.24 -0.09
N GLY A 35 17.98 -0.10 -0.96
CA GLY A 35 17.77 0.59 -2.25
C GLY A 35 17.18 1.98 -2.09
N LEU A 36 16.27 2.18 -1.13
CA LEU A 36 15.53 3.43 -0.95
C LEU A 36 16.16 4.38 0.10
N ALA A 37 16.93 3.85 1.05
CA ALA A 37 17.70 4.65 2.01
C ALA A 37 18.61 5.72 1.36
N PRO A 38 19.38 5.47 0.28
CA PRO A 38 20.21 6.50 -0.34
C PRO A 38 19.41 7.64 -0.99
N GLU A 39 18.14 7.42 -1.32
CA GLU A 39 17.25 8.49 -1.76
C GLU A 39 16.70 9.31 -0.59
N GLY A 40 16.85 8.85 0.65
CA GLY A 40 16.34 9.53 1.84
C GLY A 40 14.97 9.04 2.28
N PHE A 41 14.51 7.87 1.82
CA PHE A 41 13.37 7.18 2.42
C PHE A 41 13.83 6.40 3.66
N ALA A 42 13.25 6.70 4.82
CA ALA A 42 13.47 5.94 6.03
C ALA A 42 12.36 4.89 6.19
N MET A 43 12.69 3.60 6.27
CA MET A 43 11.69 2.55 6.48
C MET A 43 11.21 2.52 7.94
N HIS A 44 9.90 2.62 8.12
CA HIS A 44 9.23 2.64 9.42
C HIS A 44 8.84 1.22 9.83
N ALA A 45 8.67 1.00 11.14
CA ALA A 45 8.20 -0.28 11.67
C ALA A 45 6.91 -0.82 11.00
N PRO A 46 5.84 -0.02 10.78
CA PRO A 46 4.64 -0.52 10.10
C PRO A 46 4.87 -0.84 8.63
N ALA A 47 5.62 -0.01 7.90
CA ALA A 47 5.97 -0.26 6.50
C ALA A 47 6.77 -1.56 6.36
N ARG A 48 7.77 -1.76 7.25
CA ARG A 48 8.54 -3.00 7.32
C ARG A 48 7.66 -4.21 7.56
N ALA A 49 6.76 -4.15 8.55
CA ALA A 49 5.86 -5.25 8.87
C ALA A 49 4.90 -5.58 7.71
N PHE A 50 4.37 -4.55 7.05
CA PHE A 50 3.51 -4.71 5.89
C PHE A 50 4.27 -5.34 4.71
N LEU A 51 5.43 -4.80 4.35
CA LEU A 51 6.25 -5.30 3.25
C LEU A 51 6.79 -6.70 3.53
N THR A 52 7.10 -7.04 4.78
CA THR A 52 7.50 -8.40 5.16
C THR A 52 6.38 -9.41 4.86
N GLU A 53 5.11 -9.03 4.95
CA GLU A 53 3.98 -9.93 4.73
C GLU A 53 3.44 -9.91 3.30
N PHE A 54 3.37 -8.73 2.69
CA PHE A 54 2.73 -8.50 1.39
C PHE A 54 3.68 -8.05 0.27
N GLY A 55 4.92 -7.71 0.60
CA GLY A 55 5.89 -7.24 -0.38
C GLY A 55 6.19 -8.29 -1.46
N GLY A 56 6.47 -7.79 -2.66
CA GLY A 56 6.71 -8.56 -3.87
C GLY A 56 5.46 -9.20 -4.48
N LEU A 57 4.26 -8.94 -3.94
CA LEU A 57 3.02 -9.40 -4.54
C LEU A 57 2.61 -8.52 -5.71
N VAL A 58 2.14 -9.16 -6.78
CA VAL A 58 1.49 -8.52 -7.91
C VAL A 58 0.04 -8.99 -7.95
N VAL A 59 -0.87 -8.10 -7.59
CA VAL A 59 -2.30 -8.39 -7.54
C VAL A 59 -2.96 -7.72 -8.75
N PRO A 60 -3.37 -8.49 -9.78
CA PRO A 60 -4.01 -7.90 -10.95
C PRO A 60 -5.41 -7.38 -10.60
N VAL A 61 -5.84 -6.32 -11.29
CA VAL A 61 -7.24 -5.90 -11.26
C VAL A 61 -8.10 -7.01 -11.88
N SER A 62 -9.13 -7.48 -11.17
CA SER A 62 -9.95 -8.59 -11.67
C SER A 62 -11.43 -8.33 -11.46
N GLY A 63 -12.16 -7.81 -12.46
CA GLY A 63 -13.63 -7.65 -12.52
C GLY A 63 -14.21 -6.34 -11.95
N PRO A 64 -15.55 -6.18 -11.85
CA PRO A 64 -16.20 -4.94 -11.41
C PRO A 64 -16.06 -4.70 -9.90
N GLY A 65 -15.56 -3.52 -9.51
CA GLY A 65 -15.44 -3.13 -8.10
C GLY A 65 -16.78 -2.84 -7.44
N ARG A 66 -16.77 -2.73 -6.10
CA ARG A 66 -18.00 -2.65 -5.30
C ARG A 66 -18.65 -1.27 -5.35
N ASP A 67 -17.87 -0.22 -5.16
CA ASP A 67 -18.31 1.19 -5.15
C ASP A 67 -17.52 2.01 -6.18
N SER A 68 -16.21 1.76 -6.24
CA SER A 68 -15.24 2.29 -7.20
C SER A 68 -14.58 1.18 -8.02
N ALA A 69 -13.83 1.55 -9.07
CA ALA A 69 -13.01 0.60 -9.82
C ALA A 69 -12.02 -0.12 -8.87
N ARG A 70 -11.84 -1.43 -9.06
CA ARG A 70 -10.80 -2.17 -8.35
C ARG A 70 -9.43 -1.66 -8.78
N ILE A 71 -8.52 -1.60 -7.82
CA ILE A 71 -7.16 -1.15 -8.04
C ILE A 71 -6.25 -2.37 -7.97
N GLY A 72 -5.65 -2.73 -9.11
CA GLY A 72 -4.56 -3.71 -9.11
C GLY A 72 -3.36 -3.11 -8.41
N VAL A 73 -2.61 -3.88 -7.63
CA VAL A 73 -1.47 -3.36 -6.88
C VAL A 73 -0.23 -4.19 -7.10
N ARG A 74 0.91 -3.51 -7.22
CA ARG A 74 2.23 -4.12 -7.23
C ARG A 74 3.01 -3.60 -6.03
N LEU A 75 3.18 -4.46 -5.03
CA LEU A 75 3.81 -4.12 -3.75
C LEU A 75 5.34 -4.25 -3.84
N ASP A 76 5.95 -3.42 -4.68
CA ASP A 76 7.38 -3.39 -4.92
C ASP A 76 7.89 -1.95 -4.72
N PRO A 77 8.45 -1.63 -3.53
CA PRO A 77 8.91 -0.29 -3.20
C PRO A 77 9.96 0.27 -4.17
N LEU A 78 10.72 -0.60 -4.84
CA LEU A 78 11.77 -0.18 -5.77
C LEU A 78 11.20 0.43 -7.06
N LEU A 79 9.92 0.24 -7.34
CA LEU A 79 9.26 0.93 -8.46
C LEU A 79 9.17 2.44 -8.21
N CYS A 80 9.21 2.87 -6.94
CA CYS A 80 9.25 4.26 -6.57
C CYS A 80 10.67 4.84 -6.53
N LEU A 81 11.68 4.13 -7.04
CA LEU A 81 13.03 4.67 -7.14
C LEU A 81 13.05 5.92 -8.04
N GLY A 82 13.76 6.96 -7.61
CA GLY A 82 13.81 8.27 -8.28
C GLY A 82 12.63 9.18 -7.95
N GLN A 83 11.63 8.71 -7.18
CA GLN A 83 10.43 9.49 -6.89
C GLN A 83 10.52 10.30 -5.60
N LYS A 84 11.65 10.28 -4.86
CA LYS A 84 11.77 11.00 -3.58
C LYS A 84 11.40 12.48 -3.69
N GLY A 85 11.86 13.17 -4.74
CA GLY A 85 11.57 14.58 -4.95
C GLY A 85 10.07 14.85 -5.10
N TRP A 86 9.35 13.95 -5.77
CA TRP A 86 7.89 14.02 -5.87
C TRP A 86 7.23 13.77 -4.51
N PHE A 87 7.63 12.73 -3.77
CA PHE A 87 7.13 12.45 -2.43
C PHE A 87 7.32 13.62 -1.44
N ASP A 88 8.43 14.35 -1.56
CA ASP A 88 8.74 15.51 -0.73
C ASP A 88 7.91 16.75 -1.13
N SER A 89 7.58 16.85 -2.42
CA SER A 89 6.76 17.95 -2.96
C SER A 89 5.29 17.85 -2.57
N LEU A 90 4.81 16.67 -2.18
CA LEU A 90 3.41 16.46 -1.82
C LEU A 90 3.05 17.32 -0.62
N SER A 91 1.87 17.94 -0.66
CA SER A 91 1.36 18.73 0.44
C SER A 91 0.42 17.89 1.33
N GLY A 92 0.57 18.00 2.64
CA GLY A 92 -0.32 17.30 3.58
C GLY A 92 0.33 16.98 4.93
N PRO A 93 -0.47 16.57 5.93
CA PRO A 93 0.02 16.29 7.28
C PRO A 93 0.98 15.10 7.37
N THR A 94 0.97 14.21 6.37
CA THR A 94 1.84 13.03 6.28
C THR A 94 2.98 13.19 5.28
N ALA A 95 3.07 14.34 4.59
CA ALA A 95 4.13 14.61 3.63
C ALA A 95 5.53 14.51 4.27
N GLY A 96 6.48 13.91 3.56
CA GLY A 96 7.84 13.65 4.07
C GLY A 96 7.95 12.49 5.08
N GLN A 97 6.83 11.92 5.55
CA GLN A 97 6.81 10.73 6.42
C GLN A 97 6.32 9.47 5.71
N LEU A 98 6.08 9.57 4.40
CA LEU A 98 5.58 8.49 3.57
C LEU A 98 6.71 7.56 3.11
N TYR A 99 6.56 6.27 3.33
CA TYR A 99 7.40 5.23 2.76
C TYR A 99 6.70 4.58 1.56
N PRO A 100 7.37 4.44 0.40
CA PRO A 100 6.77 3.78 -0.75
C PRO A 100 6.53 2.30 -0.47
N LEU A 101 5.34 1.82 -0.83
CA LEU A 101 4.99 0.40 -0.80
C LEU A 101 5.04 -0.23 -2.20
N GLY A 102 4.97 0.61 -3.24
CA GLY A 102 4.93 0.23 -4.65
C GLY A 102 3.93 1.09 -5.42
N GLU A 103 3.26 0.52 -6.40
CA GLU A 103 2.36 1.24 -7.30
C GLU A 103 1.09 0.46 -7.64
N GLU A 104 0.12 1.17 -8.19
CA GLU A 104 -1.02 0.59 -8.89
C GLU A 104 -0.55 -0.16 -10.14
N HIS A 105 -1.25 -1.22 -10.55
CA HIS A 105 -0.79 -2.15 -11.58
C HIS A 105 -0.48 -1.51 -12.95
N ASP A 106 -1.07 -0.36 -13.27
CA ASP A 106 -0.82 0.41 -14.50
C ASP A 106 0.15 1.59 -14.30
N GLY A 107 0.74 1.74 -13.09
CA GLY A 107 1.64 2.83 -12.75
C GLY A 107 0.95 4.20 -12.65
N HIS A 108 -0.38 4.24 -12.67
CA HIS A 108 -1.13 5.49 -12.62
C HIS A 108 -0.95 6.20 -11.27
N ALA A 109 -0.86 5.45 -10.18
CA ALA A 109 -0.73 5.98 -8.83
C ALA A 109 0.29 5.18 -8.01
N SER A 110 0.98 5.84 -7.07
CA SER A 110 1.90 5.18 -6.15
C SER A 110 1.24 4.91 -4.80
N LEU A 111 1.58 3.79 -4.17
CA LEU A 111 1.14 3.47 -2.82
C LEU A 111 2.23 3.82 -1.82
N ALA A 112 1.84 4.45 -0.73
CA ALA A 112 2.74 4.76 0.37
C ALA A 112 2.10 4.47 1.73
N MET A 113 2.94 4.31 2.75
CA MET A 113 2.53 4.12 4.13
C MET A 113 3.14 5.19 5.02
N ASP A 114 2.36 5.75 5.93
CA ASP A 114 2.88 6.64 6.97
C ASP A 114 3.37 5.89 8.22
N ALA A 115 3.92 6.63 9.18
CA ALA A 115 4.43 6.10 10.43
C ALA A 115 3.37 5.47 11.35
N ASP A 116 2.07 5.74 11.14
CA ASP A 116 0.94 5.14 11.85
C ASP A 116 0.50 3.81 11.21
N GLY A 117 1.05 3.49 10.03
CA GLY A 117 0.69 2.28 9.28
C GLY A 117 -0.56 2.47 8.43
N THR A 118 -0.92 3.71 8.11
CA THR A 118 -2.00 4.01 7.16
C THR A 118 -1.46 4.02 5.73
N ILE A 119 -2.17 3.32 4.85
CA ILE A 119 -1.92 3.32 3.39
C ILE A 119 -2.55 4.57 2.77
N HIS A 120 -1.76 5.22 1.92
CA HIS A 120 -2.13 6.36 1.11
C HIS A 120 -1.91 6.03 -0.37
N LEU A 121 -2.78 6.55 -1.22
CA LEU A 121 -2.66 6.53 -2.66
C LEU A 121 -2.21 7.92 -3.12
N LEU A 122 -1.12 7.96 -3.88
CA LEU A 122 -0.49 9.19 -4.36
C LEU A 122 -0.74 9.31 -5.86
N PHE A 123 -1.38 10.39 -6.26
CA PHE A 123 -1.73 10.66 -7.66
C PHE A 123 -1.59 12.15 -7.94
N ASN A 124 -0.75 12.52 -8.91
CA ASN A 124 -0.40 13.92 -9.19
C ASN A 124 0.13 14.64 -7.95
N ASP A 125 -0.59 15.64 -7.40
CA ASP A 125 -0.22 16.35 -6.16
C ASP A 125 -1.07 15.89 -4.97
N GLN A 126 -1.93 14.88 -5.17
CA GLN A 126 -2.92 14.46 -4.18
C GLN A 126 -2.43 13.27 -3.36
N VAL A 127 -2.66 13.37 -2.06
CA VAL A 127 -2.47 12.28 -1.08
C VAL A 127 -3.84 11.83 -0.58
N LYS A 128 -4.33 10.69 -1.10
CA LYS A 128 -5.62 10.11 -0.67
C LYS A 128 -5.38 9.06 0.40
N ARG A 129 -5.91 9.30 1.61
CA ARG A 129 -5.92 8.31 2.69
C ARG A 129 -6.87 7.16 2.33
N ILE A 130 -6.36 5.93 2.34
CA ILE A 130 -7.15 4.72 2.06
C ILE A 130 -7.58 4.05 3.36
N GLY A 131 -6.64 3.81 4.26
CA GLY A 131 -6.91 3.16 5.54
C GLY A 131 -5.70 2.40 6.10
N PRO A 132 -5.81 1.86 7.33
CA PRO A 132 -4.71 1.17 8.00
C PRO A 132 -4.38 -0.16 7.32
N GLY A 133 -3.09 -0.40 7.08
CA GLY A 133 -2.49 -1.65 6.55
C GLY A 133 -3.45 -2.60 5.83
N LEU A 134 -3.84 -3.67 6.51
CA LEU A 134 -4.69 -4.74 5.96
C LEU A 134 -6.07 -4.24 5.48
N THR A 135 -6.70 -3.35 6.23
CA THR A 135 -8.00 -2.76 5.88
C THR A 135 -7.87 -1.88 4.64
N GLY A 136 -6.82 -1.06 4.57
CA GLY A 136 -6.54 -0.23 3.40
C GLY A 136 -6.32 -1.07 2.15
N LEU A 137 -5.53 -2.15 2.26
CA LEU A 137 -5.33 -3.10 1.17
C LEU A 137 -6.64 -3.77 0.75
N GLY A 138 -7.46 -4.21 1.69
CA GLY A 138 -8.78 -4.78 1.41
C GLY A 138 -9.68 -3.83 0.62
N ARG A 139 -9.70 -2.53 0.97
CA ARG A 139 -10.47 -1.51 0.25
C ARG A 139 -10.04 -1.34 -1.20
N LEU A 140 -8.73 -1.28 -1.45
CA LEU A 140 -8.18 -1.17 -2.81
C LEU A 140 -8.58 -2.36 -3.68
N LEU A 141 -8.49 -3.56 -3.10
CA LEU A 141 -8.78 -4.81 -3.80
C LEU A 141 -10.28 -5.02 -4.03
N GLU A 142 -11.15 -4.53 -3.17
CA GLU A 142 -12.61 -4.59 -3.36
C GLU A 142 -13.13 -3.45 -4.25
N GLY A 143 -12.37 -2.36 -4.39
CA GLY A 143 -12.86 -1.10 -4.95
C GLY A 143 -13.87 -0.43 -4.01
N GLU A 144 -13.60 -0.46 -2.70
CA GLU A 144 -14.37 0.29 -1.72
C GLU A 144 -13.78 1.69 -1.61
N GLU A 145 -14.59 2.73 -1.83
CA GLU A 145 -14.18 4.09 -1.47
C GLU A 145 -13.88 4.14 0.03
N ALA A 146 -12.86 4.89 0.43
CA ALA A 146 -12.67 5.17 1.84
C ALA A 146 -13.95 5.83 2.35
N SER A 147 -14.77 5.07 3.10
CA SER A 147 -15.98 5.59 3.69
C SER A 147 -15.56 6.82 4.47
N ALA A 148 -16.03 8.00 4.03
CA ALA A 148 -15.87 9.26 4.72
C ALA A 148 -16.68 9.18 6.02
N GLY A 149 -16.17 8.41 6.97
CA GLY A 149 -16.71 8.30 8.31
C GLY A 149 -16.37 9.58 9.07
N GLN A 150 -17.24 10.56 8.89
CA GLN A 150 -17.76 11.57 9.82
C GLN A 150 -16.92 11.91 11.06
#